data_AF-A0A7S0GEB1-F1
#
_entry.id   AF-A0A7S0GEB1-F1
#
_cell.length_a   1.000
_cell.length_b   1.000
_cell.length_c   1.000
_cell.angle_alpha   90.00
_cell.angle_beta   90.00
_cell.angle_gamma   90.00
#
_symmetry.space_group_name_H-M   'P 1'
#
loop_
_entity.id
_entity.type
_entity.pdbx_description
1 polymer ?
#
loop_
_entity_poly.entity_id
_entity_poly.type
_entity_poly.pdbx_seq_one_letter_code
_entity_poly.pdbx_strand_id
1 'polypeptide(L)'
;KYSRPNNMFIMTAHVDSFNDVEQYAKAGIMARTFLCNESPMVFIGRSRGRFYMIWREQLDHNAQEVNFVVDTENESGWVKLEKYGDEYSGYHKVEEEGEWVLLKTVNVSSKEPDMHVGLVVSSHNNNALATATFSDFSIEDATRSPTSSPVPTMTPPDLYLWPAGSTSECPEGASVPQDDCLEAALLLIENSDYFQSRPSYDSSILSVHDWNYTPCGCFLYDLYQYFHINFDTSTTGCVADYRGNSICTVPPPSRRVLRTT
;
A
#
# COMPACT_ATOMS: atom_id res chain seq x y z
N LYS A 1 -26.02 3.73 4.12
CA LYS A 1 -25.68 3.14 2.81
C LYS A 1 -26.01 4.14 1.71
N TYR A 2 -25.08 4.37 0.80
CA TYR A 2 -25.22 5.36 -0.28
C TYR A 2 -24.86 4.69 -1.61
N SER A 3 -25.77 4.69 -2.58
CA SER A 3 -25.47 4.25 -3.95
C SER A 3 -24.80 5.40 -4.68
N ARG A 4 -23.73 5.12 -5.42
CA ARG A 4 -22.97 6.11 -6.18
C ARG A 4 -22.44 5.52 -7.48
N PRO A 5 -22.06 6.36 -8.46
CA PRO A 5 -21.25 5.92 -9.58
C PRO A 5 -19.97 5.22 -9.09
N ASN A 6 -19.55 4.18 -9.81
CA ASN A 6 -18.28 3.48 -9.60
C ASN A 6 -17.11 4.30 -10.19
N ASN A 7 -16.93 5.51 -9.69
CA ASN A 7 -15.84 6.42 -10.02
C ASN A 7 -14.80 6.46 -8.88
N MET A 8 -13.74 7.24 -9.08
CA MET A 8 -12.69 7.41 -8.08
C MET A 8 -13.21 8.22 -6.89
N PHE A 9 -12.78 7.90 -5.67
CA PHE A 9 -13.20 8.60 -4.47
C PHE A 9 -12.23 8.50 -3.32
N ILE A 10 -12.37 9.42 -2.37
CA ILE A 10 -11.81 9.34 -1.03
C ILE A 10 -12.99 9.31 -0.05
N MET A 11 -12.98 8.35 0.86
CA MET A 11 -13.98 8.22 1.91
C MET A 11 -13.28 8.18 3.26
N THR A 12 -13.71 9.02 4.20
CA THR A 12 -13.19 9.04 5.57
C THR A 12 -14.31 8.93 6.59
N ALA A 13 -13.97 8.42 7.77
CA ALA A 13 -14.83 8.48 8.95
C ALA A 13 -13.98 8.42 10.23
N HIS A 14 -14.49 9.02 11.29
CA HIS A 14 -14.05 8.72 12.64
C HIS A 14 -15.02 7.74 13.29
N VAL A 15 -14.50 6.66 13.88
CA VAL A 15 -15.26 5.76 14.74
C VAL A 15 -15.07 6.27 16.17
N ASP A 16 -16.04 6.97 16.74
CA ASP A 16 -15.85 7.59 18.08
C ASP A 16 -15.90 6.54 19.20
N SER A 17 -16.77 5.54 19.03
CA SER A 17 -16.92 4.46 19.98
C SER A 17 -17.45 3.22 19.28
N PHE A 18 -17.05 2.05 19.79
CA PHE A 18 -17.55 0.78 19.29
C PHE A 18 -17.66 -0.22 20.44
N ASN A 19 -18.87 -0.73 20.66
CA ASN A 19 -19.15 -1.81 21.59
C ASN A 19 -19.01 -3.15 20.86
N ASP A 20 -17.80 -3.71 20.89
CA ASP A 20 -17.45 -5.00 20.30
C ASP A 20 -18.00 -6.15 21.16
N VAL A 21 -19.23 -6.57 20.89
CA VAL A 21 -19.85 -7.70 21.62
C VAL A 21 -19.14 -9.04 21.40
N GLU A 22 -18.21 -9.09 20.45
CA GLU A 22 -17.38 -10.25 20.13
C GLU A 22 -16.10 -9.81 19.41
N GLN A 23 -15.02 -10.60 19.51
CA GLN A 23 -13.68 -10.19 19.03
C GLN A 23 -13.56 -9.94 17.53
N TYR A 24 -14.51 -10.43 16.72
CA TYR A 24 -14.57 -10.20 15.28
C TYR A 24 -15.73 -9.27 14.90
N ALA A 25 -16.38 -8.62 15.86
CA ALA A 25 -17.26 -7.50 15.58
C ALA A 25 -16.48 -6.39 14.85
N LYS A 26 -17.14 -5.68 13.94
CA LYS A 26 -16.51 -4.70 13.05
C LYS A 26 -17.33 -3.41 12.97
N ALA A 27 -16.67 -2.26 12.94
CA ALA A 27 -17.27 -0.96 12.66
C ALA A 27 -16.34 -0.12 11.77
N GLY A 28 -16.85 0.49 10.71
CA GLY A 28 -16.00 1.27 9.80
C GLY A 28 -16.70 1.71 8.53
N ILE A 29 -15.93 1.85 7.45
CA ILE A 29 -16.40 2.22 6.12
C ILE A 29 -16.22 1.07 5.14
N MET A 30 -17.14 0.95 4.18
CA MET A 30 -17.10 -0.09 3.16
C MET A 30 -17.44 0.47 1.79
N ALA A 31 -16.78 -0.07 0.78
CA ALA A 31 -17.11 0.03 -0.62
C ALA A 31 -17.46 -1.38 -1.14
N ARG A 32 -18.59 -1.53 -1.85
CA ARG A 32 -19.09 -2.84 -2.29
C ARG A 32 -19.84 -2.75 -3.60
N THR A 33 -19.60 -3.68 -4.52
CA THR A 33 -20.22 -3.66 -5.85
C THR A 33 -21.72 -3.99 -5.82
N PHE A 34 -22.10 -5.10 -5.19
CA PHE A 34 -23.48 -5.60 -5.14
C PHE A 34 -23.98 -5.81 -3.70
N LEU A 35 -25.30 -5.97 -3.54
CA LEU A 35 -25.93 -6.25 -2.24
C LEU A 35 -26.07 -7.74 -1.94
N CYS A 36 -25.77 -8.63 -2.89
CA CYS A 36 -25.82 -10.07 -2.66
C CYS A 36 -24.78 -10.52 -1.62
N ASN A 37 -24.89 -11.76 -1.14
CA ASN A 37 -23.79 -12.36 -0.39
C ASN A 37 -22.52 -12.39 -1.28
N GLU A 38 -21.34 -12.36 -0.65
CA GLU A 38 -20.06 -12.57 -1.36
C GLU A 38 -19.75 -11.64 -2.54
N SER A 39 -20.41 -10.48 -2.63
CA SER A 39 -20.00 -9.43 -3.58
C SER A 39 -18.58 -8.95 -3.34
N PRO A 40 -17.85 -8.55 -4.41
CA PRO A 40 -16.62 -7.78 -4.30
C PRO A 40 -16.80 -6.59 -3.39
N MET A 41 -15.84 -6.37 -2.49
CA MET A 41 -15.91 -5.36 -1.45
C MET A 41 -14.52 -5.00 -0.95
N VAL A 42 -14.43 -3.79 -0.38
CA VAL A 42 -13.31 -3.37 0.45
C VAL A 42 -13.88 -2.68 1.68
N PHE A 43 -13.48 -3.15 2.85
CA PHE A 43 -13.83 -2.62 4.16
C PHE A 43 -12.55 -2.17 4.86
N ILE A 44 -12.63 -1.04 5.55
CA ILE A 44 -11.64 -0.65 6.55
C ILE A 44 -12.34 -0.14 7.79
N GLY A 45 -11.88 -0.56 8.96
CA GLY A 45 -12.56 -0.26 10.21
C GLY A 45 -11.85 -0.73 11.45
N ARG A 46 -12.53 -0.54 12.57
CA ARG A 46 -12.20 -1.01 13.90
C ARG A 46 -12.73 -2.42 14.13
N SER A 47 -11.94 -3.20 14.84
CA SER A 47 -12.31 -4.44 15.52
C SER A 47 -11.54 -4.48 16.85
N ARG A 48 -11.82 -5.45 17.73
CA ARG A 48 -11.31 -5.45 19.11
C ARG A 48 -9.79 -5.22 19.17
N GLY A 49 -9.40 -4.03 19.62
CA GLY A 49 -8.02 -3.55 19.75
C GLY A 49 -7.22 -3.37 18.47
N ARG A 50 -7.87 -3.32 17.30
CA ARG A 50 -7.21 -3.38 15.99
C ARG A 50 -7.89 -2.52 14.94
N PHE A 51 -7.09 -2.05 13.99
CA PHE A 51 -7.60 -1.69 12.67
C PHE A 51 -7.60 -2.93 11.77
N TYR A 52 -8.62 -3.03 10.93
CA TYR A 52 -8.88 -4.17 10.08
C TYR A 52 -9.19 -3.68 8.68
N MET A 53 -8.60 -4.31 7.69
CA MET A 53 -9.02 -4.17 6.29
C MET A 53 -9.37 -5.55 5.74
N ILE A 54 -10.53 -5.63 5.08
CA ILE A 54 -11.05 -6.85 4.49
C ILE A 54 -11.42 -6.53 3.07
N TRP A 55 -11.06 -7.39 2.15
CA TRP A 55 -11.44 -7.24 0.76
C TRP A 55 -11.86 -8.56 0.17
N ARG A 56 -12.63 -8.45 -0.91
CA ARG A 56 -12.99 -9.56 -1.77
C ARG A 56 -12.88 -9.07 -3.19
N GLU A 57 -12.03 -9.72 -3.97
CA GLU A 57 -11.69 -9.28 -5.32
C GLU A 57 -12.82 -9.58 -6.31
N GLN A 58 -13.52 -10.69 -6.13
CA GLN A 58 -14.48 -11.23 -7.08
C GLN A 58 -15.73 -11.75 -6.37
N LEU A 59 -16.81 -11.87 -7.15
CA LEU A 59 -18.05 -12.48 -6.68
C LEU A 59 -17.79 -13.95 -6.31
N ASP A 60 -18.42 -14.41 -5.23
CA ASP A 60 -18.36 -15.81 -4.75
C ASP A 60 -16.95 -16.33 -4.37
N HIS A 61 -15.95 -15.45 -4.28
CA HIS A 61 -14.61 -15.78 -3.78
C HIS A 61 -14.50 -15.54 -2.30
N ASN A 62 -13.60 -16.21 -1.57
CA ASN A 62 -13.35 -15.92 -0.15
C ASN A 62 -12.83 -14.48 0.05
N ALA A 63 -13.17 -13.89 1.20
CA ALA A 63 -12.58 -12.62 1.59
C ALA A 63 -11.15 -12.85 2.10
N GLN A 64 -10.31 -11.85 1.90
CA GLN A 64 -8.97 -11.75 2.47
C GLN A 64 -8.95 -10.61 3.50
N GLU A 65 -8.00 -10.66 4.42
CA GLU A 65 -7.92 -9.69 5.51
C GLU A 65 -6.48 -9.39 5.93
N VAL A 66 -6.30 -8.18 6.46
CA VAL A 66 -5.09 -7.74 7.15
C VAL A 66 -5.50 -6.90 8.34
N ASN A 67 -4.67 -6.88 9.37
CA ASN A 67 -4.93 -6.10 10.57
C ASN A 67 -3.66 -5.45 11.11
N PHE A 68 -3.86 -4.37 11.85
CA PHE A 68 -2.83 -3.68 12.63
C PHE A 68 -3.30 -3.57 14.08
N VAL A 69 -2.48 -4.06 15.00
CA VAL A 69 -2.77 -4.04 16.43
C VAL A 69 -2.35 -2.71 17.02
N VAL A 70 -3.26 -2.08 17.78
CA VAL A 70 -2.99 -0.81 18.46
C VAL A 70 -2.92 -1.07 19.97
N ASP A 71 -4.10 -1.14 20.60
CA ASP A 71 -4.29 -1.43 22.02
C ASP A 71 -5.73 -1.93 22.20
N THR A 72 -5.92 -2.93 23.06
CA THR A 72 -7.22 -3.57 23.35
C THR A 72 -8.21 -2.70 24.12
N GLU A 73 -7.77 -1.56 24.66
CA GLU A 73 -8.64 -0.66 25.42
C GLU A 73 -9.21 0.52 24.60
N ASN A 74 -8.65 0.80 23.43
CA ASN A 74 -9.10 1.90 22.58
C ASN A 74 -9.83 1.36 21.35
N GLU A 75 -11.15 1.54 21.31
CA GLU A 75 -12.00 1.18 20.15
C GLU A 75 -12.30 2.34 19.19
N SER A 76 -11.74 3.52 19.49
CA SER A 76 -11.84 4.71 18.65
C SER A 76 -10.80 4.70 17.54
N GLY A 77 -11.03 5.48 16.49
CA GLY A 77 -10.01 5.79 15.51
C GLY A 77 -10.56 6.23 14.16
N TRP A 78 -9.68 6.81 13.36
CA TRP A 78 -9.98 7.31 12.03
C TRP A 78 -9.65 6.27 10.97
N VAL A 79 -10.51 6.18 9.96
CA VAL A 79 -10.32 5.32 8.80
C VAL A 79 -10.52 6.09 7.51
N LYS A 80 -9.71 5.75 6.50
CA LYS A 80 -9.78 6.32 5.16
C LYS A 80 -9.68 5.22 4.13
N LEU A 81 -10.51 5.30 3.09
CA LEU A 81 -10.49 4.44 1.93
C LEU A 81 -10.38 5.32 0.68
N GLU A 82 -9.28 5.16 -0.04
CA GLU A 82 -9.06 5.80 -1.33
C GLU A 82 -9.28 4.79 -2.44
N LYS A 83 -10.03 5.17 -3.48
CA LYS A 83 -10.26 4.37 -4.68
C LYS A 83 -9.81 5.17 -5.90
N TYR A 84 -8.86 4.62 -6.65
CA TYR A 84 -8.38 5.19 -7.92
C TYR A 84 -8.42 4.11 -9.02
N GLY A 85 -9.45 4.14 -9.85
CA GLY A 85 -9.69 3.04 -10.80
C GLY A 85 -10.08 1.78 -10.02
N ASP A 86 -9.41 0.65 -10.27
CA ASP A 86 -9.65 -0.61 -9.56
C ASP A 86 -8.81 -0.77 -8.29
N GLU A 87 -7.92 0.18 -8.01
CA GLU A 87 -7.05 0.19 -6.83
C GLU A 87 -7.75 0.81 -5.63
N TYR A 88 -7.65 0.14 -4.49
CA TYR A 88 -8.17 0.59 -3.20
C TYR A 88 -7.05 0.61 -2.17
N SER A 89 -6.85 1.75 -1.52
CA SER A 89 -5.87 1.94 -0.44
C SER A 89 -6.58 2.28 0.86
N GLY A 90 -6.42 1.42 1.87
CA GLY A 90 -6.99 1.60 3.20
C GLY A 90 -5.98 2.17 4.17
N TYR A 91 -6.33 3.25 4.86
CA TYR A 91 -5.50 3.92 5.85
C TYR A 91 -6.20 4.06 7.19
N HIS A 92 -5.41 4.17 8.26
CA HIS A 92 -5.91 4.46 9.60
C HIS A 92 -5.04 5.49 10.32
N LYS A 93 -5.60 6.11 11.36
CA LYS A 93 -4.85 6.84 12.39
C LYS A 93 -5.62 6.81 13.70
N VAL A 94 -4.91 6.90 14.82
CA VAL A 94 -5.51 6.82 16.16
C VAL A 94 -6.06 8.18 16.58
N GLU A 95 -5.24 9.21 16.47
CA GLU A 95 -5.56 10.59 16.87
C GLU A 95 -5.93 11.44 15.64
N GLU A 96 -6.69 12.53 15.86
CA GLU A 96 -7.12 13.44 14.80
C GLU A 96 -5.95 14.15 14.11
N GLU A 97 -4.96 14.63 14.87
CA GLU A 97 -3.76 15.28 14.33
C GLU A 97 -2.69 14.28 13.86
N GLY A 98 -2.97 12.98 13.93
CA GLY A 98 -2.06 11.94 13.48
C GLY A 98 -1.91 11.86 11.96
N GLU A 99 -0.81 11.25 11.52
CA GLU A 99 -0.57 10.91 10.12
C GLU A 99 -1.39 9.68 9.70
N TRP A 100 -1.86 9.67 8.46
CA TRP A 100 -2.51 8.50 7.88
C TRP A 100 -1.50 7.40 7.61
N VAL A 101 -1.66 6.26 8.29
CA VAL A 101 -0.83 5.07 8.08
C VAL A 101 -1.53 4.16 7.10
N LEU A 102 -0.85 3.81 6.00
CA LEU A 102 -1.35 2.83 5.04
C LEU A 102 -1.41 1.46 5.70
N LEU A 103 -2.57 0.82 5.65
CA LEU A 103 -2.73 -0.56 6.07
C LEU A 103 -2.46 -1.53 4.92
N LYS A 104 -3.07 -1.28 3.76
CA LYS A 104 -2.88 -2.07 2.54
C LYS A 104 -3.45 -1.38 1.31
N THR A 105 -2.82 -1.67 0.17
CA THR A 105 -3.37 -1.42 -1.17
C THR A 105 -3.75 -2.74 -1.83
N VAL A 106 -4.94 -2.79 -2.43
CA VAL A 106 -5.51 -3.98 -3.07
C VAL A 106 -6.18 -3.61 -4.38
N ASN A 107 -6.27 -4.57 -5.31
CA ASN A 107 -6.98 -4.40 -6.57
C ASN A 107 -8.31 -5.15 -6.53
N VAL A 108 -9.42 -4.42 -6.69
CA VAL A 108 -10.78 -4.98 -6.77
C VAL A 108 -11.46 -4.42 -8.00
N SER A 109 -11.36 -5.17 -9.11
CA SER A 109 -11.93 -4.74 -10.38
C SER A 109 -13.45 -4.91 -10.40
N SER A 110 -14.16 -3.89 -10.91
CA SER A 110 -15.60 -3.95 -11.11
C SER A 110 -16.00 -3.18 -12.36
N LYS A 111 -16.70 -3.86 -13.27
CA LYS A 111 -17.25 -3.26 -14.51
C LYS A 111 -18.63 -2.65 -14.30
N GLU A 112 -19.19 -2.74 -13.10
CA GLU A 112 -20.50 -2.19 -12.80
C GLU A 112 -20.46 -0.65 -12.80
N PRO A 113 -21.50 0.00 -13.33
CA PRO A 113 -21.56 1.47 -13.40
C PRO A 113 -21.76 2.11 -12.02
N ASP A 114 -22.34 1.37 -11.09
CA ASP A 114 -22.68 1.81 -9.74
C ASP A 114 -22.07 0.90 -8.69
N MET A 115 -21.93 1.45 -7.48
CA MET A 115 -21.50 0.74 -6.31
C MET A 115 -22.15 1.31 -5.04
N HIS A 116 -21.98 0.61 -3.93
CA HIS A 116 -22.48 1.00 -2.62
C HIS A 116 -21.33 1.36 -1.70
N VAL A 117 -21.42 2.52 -1.06
CA VAL A 117 -20.45 2.97 -0.07
C VAL A 117 -21.10 3.41 1.24
N GLY A 118 -20.30 3.41 2.30
CA GLY A 118 -20.59 4.14 3.53
C GLY A 118 -20.29 3.37 4.80
N LEU A 119 -20.88 3.85 5.90
CA LEU A 119 -20.70 3.31 7.25
C LEU A 119 -21.29 1.89 7.37
N VAL A 120 -20.57 1.03 8.08
CA VAL A 120 -20.96 -0.37 8.34
C VAL A 120 -20.66 -0.76 9.78
N VAL A 121 -21.54 -1.58 10.33
CA VAL A 121 -21.37 -2.24 11.64
C VAL A 121 -21.79 -3.69 11.50
N SER A 122 -21.02 -4.61 12.07
CA SER A 122 -21.35 -6.02 12.19
C SER A 122 -21.05 -6.49 13.60
N SER A 123 -22.00 -7.19 14.23
CA SER A 123 -21.80 -7.77 15.55
C SER A 123 -20.96 -9.03 15.54
N HIS A 124 -20.84 -9.70 14.39
CA HIS A 124 -20.32 -11.07 14.21
C HIS A 124 -21.07 -12.17 15.00
N ASN A 125 -21.71 -11.81 16.12
CA ASN A 125 -22.56 -12.66 16.93
C ASN A 125 -24.04 -12.45 16.59
N ASN A 126 -24.70 -13.49 16.07
CA ASN A 126 -26.12 -13.45 15.71
C ASN A 126 -27.07 -13.26 16.92
N ASN A 127 -26.56 -13.43 18.15
CA ASN A 127 -27.34 -13.31 19.38
C ASN A 127 -27.06 -12.02 20.16
N ALA A 128 -26.18 -11.13 19.67
CA ALA A 128 -25.82 -9.89 20.34
C ALA A 128 -25.74 -8.72 19.36
N LEU A 129 -26.15 -7.53 19.81
CA LEU A 129 -26.10 -6.31 19.00
C LEU A 129 -24.82 -5.53 19.31
N ALA A 130 -24.01 -5.26 18.28
CA ALA A 130 -22.93 -4.31 18.37
C ALA A 130 -23.43 -2.91 18.00
N THR A 131 -22.88 -1.90 18.65
CA THR A 131 -23.21 -0.49 18.41
C THR A 131 -21.93 0.29 18.19
N ALA A 132 -21.91 1.14 17.17
CA ALA A 132 -20.82 2.08 16.94
C ALA A 132 -21.39 3.49 16.72
N THR A 133 -20.65 4.50 17.17
CA THR A 133 -20.90 5.91 16.84
C THR A 133 -19.83 6.39 15.89
N PHE A 134 -20.24 7.23 14.94
CA PHE A 134 -19.35 7.78 13.92
C PHE A 134 -19.54 9.28 13.84
N SER A 135 -18.43 9.97 13.57
CA SER A 135 -18.38 11.39 13.25
C SER A 135 -17.51 11.61 12.01
N ASP A 136 -17.53 12.84 11.49
CA ASP A 136 -16.66 13.29 10.38
C ASP A 136 -16.64 12.36 9.17
N PHE A 137 -17.79 11.78 8.88
CA PHE A 137 -17.99 10.97 7.69
C PHE A 137 -18.03 11.87 6.45
N SER A 138 -17.10 11.64 5.53
CA SER A 138 -17.07 12.34 4.24
C SER A 138 -16.84 11.35 3.11
N ILE A 139 -17.38 11.71 1.95
CA ILE A 139 -17.09 11.06 0.69
C ILE A 139 -16.90 12.17 -0.33
N GLU A 140 -15.74 12.18 -0.96
CA GLU A 140 -15.39 13.15 -1.99
C GLU A 140 -15.06 12.40 -3.28
N ASP A 141 -15.54 12.94 -4.41
CA ASP A 141 -15.10 12.46 -5.71
C ASP A 141 -13.61 12.75 -5.85
N ALA A 142 -12.84 11.69 -6.06
CA ALA A 142 -11.45 11.86 -6.41
C ALA A 142 -11.40 12.08 -7.91
N THR A 143 -10.57 13.01 -8.31
CA THR A 143 -10.02 12.97 -9.66
C THR A 143 -8.58 12.54 -9.48
N ARG A 144 -8.09 11.63 -10.31
CA ARG A 144 -6.68 11.77 -10.66
C ARG A 144 -6.63 13.17 -11.25
N SER A 145 -6.02 14.12 -10.53
CA SER A 145 -5.63 15.37 -11.18
C SER A 145 -4.98 14.93 -12.50
N PRO A 146 -5.38 15.47 -13.67
CA PRO A 146 -4.53 15.29 -14.84
C PRO A 146 -3.18 15.76 -14.34
N THR A 147 -2.19 14.86 -14.32
CA THR A 147 -0.89 15.20 -13.78
C THR A 147 -0.41 16.39 -14.60
N SER A 148 -0.59 17.60 -14.08
CA SER A 148 -0.17 18.86 -14.68
C SER A 148 1.22 19.18 -14.14
N SER A 149 2.04 18.15 -14.09
CA SER A 149 3.36 18.22 -14.64
C SER A 149 3.46 17.00 -15.53
N PRO A 150 4.18 17.05 -16.66
CA PRO A 150 4.68 15.81 -17.20
C PRO A 150 5.45 15.18 -16.04
N VAL A 151 4.86 14.17 -15.39
CA VAL A 151 5.70 13.05 -14.96
C VAL A 151 6.43 12.77 -16.25
N PRO A 152 7.76 12.98 -16.34
CA PRO A 152 8.44 12.51 -17.52
C PRO A 152 7.93 11.09 -17.65
N THR A 153 7.33 10.78 -18.80
CA THR A 153 7.24 9.39 -19.22
C THR A 153 8.69 8.96 -19.21
N MET A 154 9.11 8.46 -18.06
CA MET A 154 10.09 7.45 -17.96
C MET A 154 9.44 6.30 -18.73
N THR A 155 9.53 6.39 -20.06
CA THR A 155 10.10 5.31 -20.85
C THR A 155 11.05 4.64 -19.90
N PRO A 156 10.77 3.40 -19.45
CA PRO A 156 11.44 2.84 -18.29
C PRO A 156 12.90 3.24 -18.41
N PRO A 157 13.49 4.02 -17.45
CA PRO A 157 14.93 4.04 -17.41
C PRO A 157 15.32 2.58 -17.50
N ASP A 158 16.30 2.25 -18.32
CA ASP A 158 16.77 0.89 -18.45
C ASP A 158 17.18 0.43 -17.04
N LEU A 159 16.23 -0.12 -16.29
CA LEU A 159 16.35 -0.45 -14.89
C LEU A 159 16.91 -1.84 -14.86
N TYR A 160 17.88 -2.03 -13.99
CA TYR A 160 18.46 -3.33 -13.82
C TYR A 160 18.88 -3.52 -12.38
N LEU A 161 18.89 -4.78 -11.99
CA LEU A 161 19.35 -5.18 -10.68
C LEU A 161 20.85 -5.38 -10.73
N TRP A 162 21.55 -4.68 -9.85
CA TRP A 162 22.93 -4.98 -9.56
C TRP A 162 23.00 -6.22 -8.65
N PRO A 163 23.79 -7.25 -9.00
CA PRO A 163 23.75 -8.50 -8.26
C PRO A 163 24.19 -8.35 -6.79
N ALA A 164 23.43 -8.97 -5.89
CA ALA A 164 23.72 -8.94 -4.47
C ALA A 164 25.14 -9.41 -4.12
N GLY A 165 25.74 -8.80 -3.10
CA GLY A 165 27.10 -9.07 -2.65
C GLY A 165 28.22 -8.56 -3.58
N SER A 166 27.89 -7.89 -4.69
CA SER A 166 28.91 -7.44 -5.65
C SER A 166 29.55 -6.10 -5.27
N THR A 167 28.74 -5.09 -4.95
CA THR A 167 29.19 -3.75 -4.53
C THR A 167 28.22 -3.15 -3.52
N SER A 168 28.68 -2.17 -2.76
CA SER A 168 27.87 -1.43 -1.78
C SER A 168 26.97 -0.36 -2.41
N GLU A 169 27.16 -0.04 -3.68
CA GLU A 169 26.47 1.03 -4.40
C GLU A 169 26.31 0.67 -5.88
N CYS A 170 25.34 1.29 -6.55
CA CYS A 170 25.23 1.25 -8.01
C CYS A 170 26.47 1.86 -8.67
N PRO A 171 26.96 1.29 -9.80
CA PRO A 171 28.09 1.85 -10.52
C PRO A 171 27.88 3.32 -10.89
N GLU A 172 28.93 4.12 -10.78
CA GLU A 172 28.93 5.54 -11.14
C GLU A 172 27.83 6.37 -10.45
N GLY A 173 27.35 5.92 -9.28
CA GLY A 173 26.30 6.61 -8.51
C GLY A 173 24.91 6.50 -9.14
N ALA A 174 24.68 5.55 -10.05
CA ALA A 174 23.44 5.39 -10.81
C ALA A 174 22.26 4.79 -10.01
N SER A 175 22.24 4.98 -8.69
CA SER A 175 21.12 4.55 -7.84
C SER A 175 19.87 5.34 -8.20
N VAL A 176 18.73 4.66 -8.21
CA VAL A 176 17.43 5.32 -8.28
C VAL A 176 17.27 6.26 -7.06
N PRO A 177 16.74 7.49 -7.24
CA PRO A 177 16.42 8.41 -6.14
C PRO A 177 15.38 7.83 -5.17
N GLN A 178 15.34 8.34 -3.94
CA GLN A 178 14.40 7.85 -2.91
C GLN A 178 12.94 7.91 -3.36
N ASP A 179 12.53 9.04 -3.95
CA ASP A 179 11.14 9.29 -4.38
C ASP A 179 10.69 8.31 -5.48
N ASP A 180 11.63 7.80 -6.28
CA ASP A 180 11.37 6.90 -7.40
C ASP A 180 11.59 5.41 -7.03
N CYS A 181 12.13 5.13 -5.85
CA CYS A 181 12.62 3.79 -5.48
C CYS A 181 11.50 2.75 -5.42
N LEU A 182 10.33 3.13 -4.88
CA LEU A 182 9.19 2.23 -4.76
C LEU A 182 8.67 1.79 -6.15
N GLU A 183 8.46 2.75 -7.04
CA GLU A 183 7.95 2.48 -8.39
C GLU A 183 8.96 1.68 -9.21
N ALA A 184 10.26 2.03 -9.14
CA ALA A 184 11.32 1.30 -9.83
C ALA A 184 11.43 -0.17 -9.36
N ALA A 185 11.29 -0.40 -8.06
CA ALA A 185 11.30 -1.74 -7.48
C ALA A 185 10.10 -2.58 -7.94
N LEU A 186 8.90 -2.00 -7.91
CA LEU A 186 7.66 -2.66 -8.34
C LEU A 186 7.74 -3.06 -9.82
N LEU A 187 8.23 -2.16 -10.69
CA LEU A 187 8.42 -2.46 -12.10
C LEU A 187 9.35 -3.66 -12.33
N LEU A 188 10.45 -3.76 -11.58
CA LEU A 188 11.38 -4.89 -11.69
C LEU A 188 10.78 -6.20 -11.17
N ILE A 189 9.98 -6.14 -10.10
CA ILE A 189 9.31 -7.32 -9.52
C ILE A 189 8.24 -7.85 -10.48
N GLU A 190 7.40 -6.98 -11.04
CA GLU A 190 6.32 -7.37 -11.96
C GLU A 190 6.86 -7.99 -13.25
N ASN A 191 7.97 -7.48 -13.77
CA ASN A 191 8.53 -7.88 -15.07
C ASN A 191 9.60 -8.98 -15.00
N SER A 192 9.78 -9.64 -13.85
CA SER A 192 10.85 -10.63 -13.66
C SER A 192 10.35 -11.95 -13.06
N ASP A 193 10.52 -13.01 -13.83
CA ASP A 193 10.22 -14.39 -13.42
C ASP A 193 11.00 -14.82 -12.15
N TYR A 194 12.13 -14.17 -11.85
CA TYR A 194 12.93 -14.43 -10.66
C TYR A 194 12.16 -14.08 -9.37
N PHE A 195 11.45 -12.95 -9.36
CA PHE A 195 10.73 -12.46 -8.18
C PHE A 195 9.30 -13.02 -8.09
N GLN A 196 8.67 -13.34 -9.23
CA GLN A 196 7.32 -13.94 -9.26
C GLN A 196 7.23 -15.34 -8.61
N SER A 197 8.35 -16.01 -8.38
CA SER A 197 8.40 -17.36 -7.78
C SER A 197 8.46 -17.40 -6.25
N ARG A 198 8.52 -16.24 -5.57
CA ARG A 198 8.65 -16.15 -4.11
C ARG A 198 7.51 -15.32 -3.52
N PRO A 199 6.87 -15.78 -2.43
CA PRO A 199 5.84 -14.99 -1.76
C PRO A 199 6.44 -13.66 -1.30
N SER A 200 5.81 -12.53 -1.63
CA SER A 200 6.23 -11.22 -1.15
C SER A 200 5.48 -10.88 0.13
N TYR A 201 6.22 -10.60 1.20
CA TYR A 201 5.67 -9.91 2.36
C TYR A 201 5.91 -8.44 2.09
N ASP A 202 4.85 -7.69 1.85
CA ASP A 202 4.90 -6.23 1.83
C ASP A 202 5.76 -5.60 0.70
N SER A 203 5.69 -6.13 -0.52
CA SER A 203 6.32 -5.51 -1.71
C SER A 203 5.70 -4.17 -2.12
N SER A 204 4.78 -3.61 -1.33
CA SER A 204 4.05 -2.38 -1.62
C SER A 204 4.49 -1.19 -0.76
N ILE A 205 5.48 -1.38 0.14
CA ILE A 205 5.94 -0.34 1.05
C ILE A 205 7.46 -0.16 0.89
N LEU A 206 7.88 1.11 0.76
CA LEU A 206 9.29 1.50 0.80
C LEU A 206 9.73 1.71 2.25
N SER A 207 10.72 0.95 2.68
CA SER A 207 11.33 1.14 4.00
C SER A 207 12.59 2.00 3.89
N VAL A 208 12.61 3.14 4.58
CA VAL A 208 13.73 4.09 4.53
C VAL A 208 14.56 3.96 5.80
N HIS A 209 15.87 3.79 5.64
CA HIS A 209 16.81 3.52 6.72
C HIS A 209 18.10 4.33 6.58
N ASP A 210 18.95 4.27 7.60
CA ASP A 210 20.28 4.88 7.71
C ASP A 210 21.32 3.82 8.13
N TRP A 211 21.26 2.65 7.49
CA TRP A 211 22.08 1.52 7.87
C TRP A 211 23.52 1.66 7.34
N ASN A 212 24.43 0.87 7.92
CA ASN A 212 25.84 0.81 7.52
C ASN A 212 26.30 -0.62 7.22
N TYR A 213 25.35 -1.53 7.05
CA TYR A 213 25.59 -2.95 6.76
C TYR A 213 24.83 -3.42 5.52
N THR A 214 24.28 -2.48 4.74
CA THR A 214 23.51 -2.71 3.51
C THR A 214 24.05 -1.86 2.37
N PRO A 215 23.61 -2.10 1.13
CA PRO A 215 23.91 -1.21 0.01
C PRO A 215 23.30 0.18 0.23
N CYS A 216 23.97 1.23 -0.23
CA CYS A 216 23.38 2.57 -0.24
C CYS A 216 22.27 2.67 -1.30
N GLY A 217 21.34 3.59 -1.09
CA GLY A 217 20.33 3.94 -2.06
C GLY A 217 19.23 2.88 -2.17
N CYS A 218 18.67 2.72 -3.36
CA CYS A 218 17.51 1.86 -3.59
C CYS A 218 17.93 0.38 -3.79
N PHE A 219 17.36 -0.56 -3.04
CA PHE A 219 17.65 -1.99 -3.18
C PHE A 219 16.49 -2.91 -2.79
N LEU A 220 16.50 -4.11 -3.37
CA LEU A 220 15.68 -5.24 -2.94
C LEU A 220 16.47 -6.10 -1.96
N TYR A 221 15.89 -6.33 -0.78
CA TYR A 221 16.55 -7.08 0.29
C TYR A 221 15.85 -8.42 0.54
N ASP A 222 16.58 -9.52 0.37
CA ASP A 222 16.12 -10.89 0.61
C ASP A 222 16.28 -11.27 2.09
N LEU A 223 15.15 -11.34 2.81
CA LEU A 223 15.11 -11.83 4.17
C LEU A 223 14.08 -12.95 4.29
N TYR A 224 14.52 -14.11 4.78
CA TYR A 224 13.63 -15.23 5.10
C TYR A 224 12.73 -15.65 3.92
N GLN A 225 13.25 -15.60 2.68
CA GLN A 225 12.52 -15.90 1.43
C GLN A 225 11.50 -14.83 1.01
N TYR A 226 11.54 -13.64 1.61
CA TYR A 226 10.74 -12.47 1.24
C TYR A 226 11.63 -11.34 0.74
N PHE A 227 11.13 -10.57 -0.22
CA PHE A 227 11.81 -9.37 -0.72
C PHE A 227 11.21 -8.11 -0.13
N HIS A 228 12.06 -7.28 0.46
CA HIS A 228 11.72 -5.96 0.98
C HIS A 228 12.29 -4.86 0.10
N ILE A 229 11.50 -3.84 -0.18
CA ILE A 229 11.94 -2.65 -0.91
C ILE A 229 12.51 -1.65 0.11
N ASN A 230 13.80 -1.36 0.02
CA ASN A 230 14.50 -0.52 0.97
C ASN A 230 15.22 0.63 0.27
N PHE A 231 15.31 1.76 0.97
CA PHE A 231 16.19 2.86 0.64
C PHE A 231 17.11 3.18 1.81
N ASP A 232 18.42 3.02 1.63
CA ASP A 232 19.40 3.44 2.63
C ASP A 232 19.90 4.86 2.29
N THR A 233 19.64 5.78 3.20
CA THR A 233 20.00 7.21 3.09
C THR A 233 21.48 7.45 3.37
N SER A 234 22.19 6.46 3.91
CA SER A 234 23.63 6.53 4.11
C SER A 234 24.34 6.78 2.77
N THR A 235 25.23 7.77 2.76
CA THR A 235 26.09 8.11 1.61
C THR A 235 27.53 7.65 1.80
N THR A 236 27.84 7.10 2.99
CA THR A 236 29.15 6.54 3.33
C THR A 236 28.97 5.38 4.30
N GLY A 237 29.87 4.40 4.27
CA GLY A 237 29.86 3.27 5.20
C GLY A 237 28.92 2.12 4.80
N CYS A 238 28.27 2.18 3.64
CA CYS A 238 27.51 1.07 3.08
C CYS A 238 28.43 -0.10 2.71
N VAL A 239 27.88 -1.31 2.70
CA VAL A 239 28.61 -2.54 2.38
C VAL A 239 27.82 -3.39 1.40
N ALA A 240 28.54 -4.20 0.62
CA ALA A 240 27.90 -5.19 -0.22
C ALA A 240 27.31 -6.30 0.66
N ASP A 241 25.99 -6.49 0.63
CA ASP A 241 25.31 -7.60 1.31
C ASP A 241 24.80 -8.59 0.27
N TYR A 242 24.98 -9.90 0.52
CA TYR A 242 24.54 -10.98 -0.37
C TYR A 242 23.01 -11.10 -0.49
N ARG A 243 22.27 -10.37 0.34
CA ARG A 243 20.81 -10.27 0.33
C ARG A 243 20.30 -9.02 -0.40
N GLY A 244 21.15 -8.01 -0.61
CA GLY A 244 20.74 -6.72 -1.18
C GLY A 244 21.09 -6.58 -2.66
N ASN A 245 20.10 -6.59 -3.54
CA ASN A 245 20.28 -6.26 -4.96
C ASN A 245 19.95 -4.78 -5.17
N SER A 246 20.95 -3.96 -5.53
CA SER A 246 20.72 -2.54 -5.79
C SER A 246 19.92 -2.33 -7.08
N ILE A 247 19.03 -1.33 -7.07
CA ILE A 247 18.23 -0.95 -8.23
C ILE A 247 18.92 0.24 -8.89
N CYS A 248 19.39 0.03 -10.12
CA CYS A 248 20.23 0.99 -10.84
C CYS A 248 19.62 1.37 -12.19
N THR A 249 20.07 2.51 -12.73
CA THR A 249 19.67 3.04 -14.05
C THR A 249 20.74 2.82 -15.12
N VAL A 250 20.36 2.60 -16.38
CA VAL A 250 21.26 2.61 -17.56
C VAL A 250 20.92 3.80 -18.49
N PRO A 251 21.92 4.39 -19.19
CA PRO A 251 23.34 4.39 -18.84
C PRO A 251 23.58 5.38 -17.69
N PRO A 252 24.68 5.27 -16.93
CA PRO A 252 25.00 6.25 -15.90
C PRO A 252 24.92 7.67 -16.47
N PRO A 253 24.44 8.67 -15.70
CA PRO A 253 24.27 10.04 -16.19
C PRO A 253 25.59 10.52 -16.83
N SER A 254 25.56 10.71 -18.14
CA SER A 254 26.72 10.62 -19.02
C SER A 254 27.95 11.46 -18.59
N ARG A 255 29.13 10.84 -18.54
CA ARG A 255 30.38 11.54 -18.87
C ARG A 255 30.49 11.58 -20.40
N ARG A 256 30.35 12.78 -20.99
CA ARG A 256 30.62 13.00 -22.43
C ARG A 256 32.05 12.54 -22.76
N VAL A 257 32.20 11.50 -23.59
CA VAL A 257 33.45 11.27 -24.32
C VAL A 257 33.42 12.19 -25.54
N LEU A 258 34.12 13.33 -25.44
CA LEU A 258 34.45 14.13 -26.62
C LEU A 258 35.53 13.38 -27.41
N ARG A 259 35.16 12.85 -28.59
CA ARG A 259 36.14 12.47 -29.61
C ARG A 259 36.41 13.71 -30.46
N THR A 260 37.64 14.19 -30.46
CA THR A 260 38.16 15.07 -31.51
C THR A 260 38.94 14.24 -32.52
N THR A 261 38.79 14.63 -33.79
CA THR A 261 39.54 14.13 -34.95
C THR A 261 41.05 14.20 -34.75
#